data_AF-A0A8C3P5J2-F1
#
_entry.id   AF-A0A8C3P5J2-F1
#
_cell.length_a   1.000
_cell.length_b   1.000
_cell.length_c   1.000
_cell.angle_alpha   90.00
_cell.angle_beta   90.00
_cell.angle_gamma   90.00
#
_symmetry.space_group_name_H-M   'P 1'
#
loop_
_entity.id
_entity.type
_entity.pdbx_description
1 polymer ?
#
loop_
_entity_poly.entity_id
_entity_poly.type
_entity_poly.pdbx_seq_one_letter_code
_entity_poly.pdbx_strand_id
1 'polypeptide(L)'
;LPCSLPDTVGDLKQNYKERRLPVTDGSRELHGLCAQLEFLLQFDLKEKRSFFGQRRDYWDFLCHGLASRRQGHEGVRFVSSLEKLRTPVGKGRAFIRYCLVHRQLAETLQLCVLDPQMTSEWYYARSPFLHQQLRADILACLYELDGVTFHLGAMHPSSPLPL
;
A
#
# COMPACT_ATOMS: atom_id res chain seq x y z
N LEU A 1 -13.05 4.89 -12.65
CA LEU A 1 -11.78 4.80 -11.89
C LEU A 1 -11.24 6.22 -11.74
N PRO A 2 -10.66 6.63 -10.60
CA PRO A 2 -9.85 7.86 -10.58
C PRO A 2 -8.85 7.77 -11.75
N CYS A 3 -8.52 8.89 -12.40
CA CYS A 3 -7.62 8.97 -13.58
C CYS A 3 -6.50 7.93 -13.48
N SER A 4 -6.33 7.10 -14.51
CA SER A 4 -6.18 5.66 -14.33
C SER A 4 -4.85 5.29 -13.62
N LEU A 5 -4.93 4.46 -12.57
CA LEU A 5 -3.76 3.85 -11.94
C LEU A 5 -2.77 3.26 -12.98
N PRO A 6 -3.24 2.59 -14.07
CA PRO A 6 -2.39 2.21 -15.20
C PRO A 6 -1.56 3.34 -15.82
N ASP A 7 -2.15 4.51 -16.06
CA ASP A 7 -1.42 5.64 -16.65
C ASP A 7 -0.28 6.10 -15.73
N THR A 8 -0.56 6.23 -14.43
CA THR A 8 0.45 6.66 -13.45
C THR A 8 1.57 5.64 -13.29
N VAL A 9 1.26 4.34 -13.30
CA VAL A 9 2.27 3.27 -13.30
C VAL A 9 3.08 3.29 -14.60
N GLY A 10 2.42 3.48 -15.75
CA GLY A 10 3.05 3.60 -17.06
C GLY A 10 4.05 4.77 -17.10
N ASP A 11 3.63 5.96 -16.70
CA ASP A 11 4.45 7.17 -16.64
C ASP A 11 5.64 6.99 -15.70
N LEU A 12 5.42 6.41 -14.52
CA LEU A 12 6.47 6.15 -13.54
C LEU A 12 7.53 5.19 -14.11
N LYS A 13 7.10 4.11 -14.75
CA LYS A 13 8.00 3.13 -15.38
C LYS A 13 8.75 3.72 -16.56
N GLN A 14 8.09 4.52 -17.38
CA GLN A 14 8.72 5.18 -18.51
C GLN A 14 9.83 6.13 -18.03
N ASN A 15 9.51 6.99 -17.06
CA ASN A 15 10.49 7.89 -16.44
C ASN A 15 11.67 7.12 -15.80
N TYR A 16 11.39 6.01 -15.11
CA TYR A 16 12.43 5.16 -14.53
C TYR A 16 13.38 4.58 -15.60
N LYS A 17 12.83 4.08 -16.71
CA LYS A 17 13.62 3.53 -17.83
C LYS A 17 14.48 4.60 -18.50
N GLU A 18 13.92 5.79 -18.72
CA GLU A 18 14.61 6.90 -19.38
C GLU A 18 15.75 7.45 -18.51
N ARG A 19 15.49 7.69 -17.22
CA ARG A 19 16.47 8.26 -16.31
C ARG A 19 17.53 7.26 -15.85
N ARG A 20 17.20 5.96 -15.83
CA ARG A 20 18.05 4.88 -15.30
C ARG A 20 18.52 5.14 -13.87
N LEU A 21 17.67 5.80 -13.09
CA LEU A 21 17.91 6.13 -11.68
C LEU A 21 16.73 5.63 -10.84
N PRO A 22 16.97 5.19 -9.60
CA PRO A 22 15.89 4.85 -8.67
C PRO A 22 14.89 6.00 -8.49
N VAL A 23 13.62 5.64 -8.31
CA VAL A 23 12.56 6.60 -7.97
C VAL A 23 12.76 7.07 -6.53
N THR A 24 12.79 8.39 -6.32
CA THR A 24 13.00 9.03 -5.02
C THR A 24 11.79 9.85 -4.59
N ASP A 25 11.82 10.37 -3.36
CA ASP A 25 10.77 11.23 -2.78
C ASP A 25 10.44 12.50 -3.57
N GLY A 26 11.28 12.90 -4.54
CA GLY A 26 10.99 14.04 -5.41
C GLY A 26 10.09 13.71 -6.62
N SER A 27 9.78 12.43 -6.88
CA SER A 27 9.01 12.03 -8.07
C SER A 27 7.53 12.41 -7.94
N ARG A 28 7.01 13.11 -8.96
CA ARG A 28 5.59 13.47 -9.05
C ARG A 28 4.72 12.24 -9.29
N GLU A 29 5.22 11.30 -10.08
CA GLU A 29 4.57 10.03 -10.41
C GLU A 29 4.43 9.16 -9.15
N LEU A 30 5.47 9.13 -8.30
CA LEU A 30 5.40 8.47 -6.99
C LEU A 30 4.31 9.09 -6.10
N HIS A 31 4.23 10.42 -6.04
CA HIS A 31 3.18 11.09 -5.26
C HIS A 31 1.78 10.77 -5.77
N GLY A 32 1.59 10.77 -7.09
CA GLY A 32 0.36 10.37 -7.74
C GLY A 32 -0.02 8.93 -7.40
N LEU A 33 0.93 8.00 -7.54
CA LEU A 33 0.75 6.58 -7.24
C LEU A 33 0.33 6.38 -5.77
N CYS A 34 1.06 6.97 -4.81
CA CYS A 34 0.75 6.85 -3.39
C CYS A 34 -0.64 7.40 -3.06
N ALA A 35 -1.02 8.55 -3.65
CA ALA A 35 -2.34 9.13 -3.44
C ALA A 35 -3.47 8.27 -4.03
N GLN A 36 -3.28 7.72 -5.23
CA GLN A 36 -4.25 6.81 -5.85
C GLN A 36 -4.39 5.51 -5.06
N LEU A 37 -3.29 4.95 -4.55
CA LEU A 37 -3.31 3.74 -3.73
C LEU A 37 -4.03 3.96 -2.40
N GLU A 38 -3.74 5.07 -1.72
CA GLU A 38 -4.46 5.44 -0.49
C GLU A 38 -5.95 5.62 -0.78
N PHE A 39 -6.31 6.35 -1.84
CA PHE A 39 -7.71 6.51 -2.23
C PHE A 39 -8.38 5.17 -2.50
N LEU A 40 -7.72 4.29 -3.28
CA LEU A 40 -8.23 2.97 -3.63
C LEU A 40 -8.47 2.11 -2.38
N LEU A 41 -7.53 2.13 -1.43
CA LEU A 41 -7.60 1.40 -0.18
C LEU A 41 -8.67 1.95 0.78
N GLN A 42 -9.00 3.25 0.69
CA GLN A 42 -10.06 3.88 1.47
C GLN A 42 -11.43 3.81 0.79
N PHE A 43 -11.47 3.58 -0.52
CA PHE A 43 -12.69 3.61 -1.29
C PHE A 43 -13.67 2.53 -0.83
N ASP A 44 -14.84 2.98 -0.37
CA ASP A 44 -15.91 2.14 0.15
C ASP A 44 -15.48 1.28 1.36
N LEU A 45 -14.46 1.72 2.10
CA LEU A 45 -14.05 1.12 3.38
C LEU A 45 -15.15 1.37 4.43
N LYS A 46 -15.54 0.31 5.14
CA LYS A 46 -16.52 0.36 6.22
C LYS A 46 -15.95 1.13 7.41
N GLU A 47 -16.75 2.02 7.98
CA GLU A 47 -16.38 2.66 9.24
C GLU A 47 -16.33 1.61 10.37
N LYS A 48 -15.16 1.48 10.99
CA LYS A 48 -14.91 0.58 12.11
C LYS A 48 -14.17 1.33 13.21
N ARG A 49 -14.40 0.92 14.46
CA ARG A 49 -13.70 1.46 15.64
C ARG A 49 -13.13 0.32 16.47
N SER A 50 -12.01 0.57 17.13
CA SER A 50 -11.49 -0.31 18.17
C SER A 50 -12.31 -0.17 19.46
N PHE A 51 -12.08 -1.06 20.43
CA PHE A 51 -12.72 -1.00 21.75
C PHE A 51 -12.48 0.34 22.47
N PHE A 52 -11.30 0.95 22.28
CA PHE A 52 -10.95 2.27 22.82
C PHE A 52 -11.40 3.44 21.91
N GLY A 53 -12.30 3.20 20.96
CA GLY A 53 -12.92 4.23 20.13
C GLY A 53 -12.06 4.78 18.99
N GLN A 54 -10.83 4.29 18.81
CA GLN A 54 -9.95 4.69 17.70
C GLN A 54 -10.55 4.23 16.37
N ARG A 55 -10.69 5.15 15.41
CA ARG A 55 -11.15 4.85 14.06
C ARG A 55 -10.12 3.94 13.37
N ARG A 56 -10.57 2.81 12.85
CA ARG A 56 -9.75 1.94 12.00
C ARG A 56 -9.76 2.48 10.58
N ASP A 57 -8.67 2.22 9.87
CA ASP A 57 -8.46 2.64 8.48
C ASP A 57 -7.85 1.49 7.66
N TYR A 58 -7.47 1.75 6.41
CA TYR A 58 -6.90 0.72 5.53
C TYR A 58 -5.64 0.06 6.10
N TRP A 59 -4.89 0.75 6.97
CA TRP A 59 -3.79 0.14 7.70
C TRP A 59 -4.23 -1.06 8.54
N ASP A 60 -5.36 -0.96 9.23
CA ASP A 60 -5.88 -2.05 10.04
C ASP A 60 -6.38 -3.23 9.17
N PHE A 61 -6.92 -2.93 7.98
CA PHE A 61 -7.24 -3.94 6.97
C PHE A 61 -5.98 -4.69 6.52
N LEU A 62 -4.91 -3.97 6.17
CA LEU A 62 -3.63 -4.57 5.77
C LEU A 62 -3.05 -5.44 6.89
N CYS A 63 -3.05 -4.96 8.14
CA CYS A 63 -2.63 -5.75 9.29
C CYS A 63 -3.44 -7.04 9.45
N HIS A 64 -4.78 -6.98 9.30
CA HIS A 64 -5.63 -8.16 9.40
C HIS A 64 -5.33 -9.15 8.27
N GLY A 65 -5.26 -8.70 7.02
CA GLY A 65 -4.95 -9.55 5.87
C GLY A 65 -3.61 -10.27 5.97
N LEU A 66 -2.63 -9.65 6.64
CA LEU A 66 -1.27 -10.19 6.77
C LEU A 66 -1.04 -10.99 8.07
N ALA A 67 -2.01 -11.02 8.99
CA ALA A 67 -1.88 -11.68 10.28
C ALA A 67 -1.75 -13.21 10.18
N SER A 68 -2.24 -13.81 9.10
CA SER A 68 -2.19 -15.26 8.87
C SER A 68 -0.79 -15.81 8.57
N ARG A 69 0.20 -14.94 8.31
CA ARG A 69 1.58 -15.36 8.05
C ARG A 69 2.24 -15.85 9.35
N ARG A 70 2.73 -17.09 9.36
CA ARG A 70 3.42 -17.73 10.52
C ARG A 70 4.52 -16.88 11.17
N GLN A 71 5.24 -16.08 10.38
CA GLN A 71 6.32 -15.22 10.88
C GLN A 71 5.90 -13.74 11.00
N GLY A 72 4.65 -13.40 10.68
CA GLY A 72 4.21 -12.01 10.48
C GLY A 72 4.88 -11.34 9.28
N HIS A 73 4.32 -10.23 8.82
CA HIS A 73 4.91 -9.45 7.72
C HIS A 73 5.96 -8.45 8.24
N GLU A 74 7.15 -8.42 7.64
CA GLU A 74 8.26 -7.58 8.13
C GLU A 74 7.91 -6.09 8.09
N GLY A 75 7.30 -5.63 7.00
CA GLY A 75 6.81 -4.25 6.90
C GLY A 75 5.78 -3.89 7.97
N VAL A 76 4.97 -4.85 8.43
CA VAL A 76 3.99 -4.57 9.50
C VAL A 76 4.71 -4.33 10.81
N ARG A 77 5.72 -5.16 11.11
CA ARG A 77 6.58 -5.01 12.30
C ARG A 77 7.34 -3.68 12.25
N PHE A 78 7.96 -3.38 11.11
CA PHE A 78 8.73 -2.14 10.90
C PHE A 78 7.87 -0.88 11.10
N VAL A 79 6.71 -0.79 10.44
CA VAL A 79 5.84 0.39 10.59
C VAL A 79 5.28 0.50 12.00
N SER A 80 5.00 -0.63 12.66
CA SER A 80 4.51 -0.64 14.03
C SER A 80 5.55 -0.13 15.05
N SER A 81 6.86 -0.27 14.76
CA SER A 81 7.92 0.27 15.62
C SER A 81 8.22 1.76 15.40
N LEU A 82 7.58 2.42 14.43
CA LEU A 82 7.77 3.86 14.19
C LEU A 82 6.93 4.69 15.18
N GLU A 83 7.51 5.02 16.34
CA GLU A 83 6.83 5.75 17.43
C GLU A 83 6.24 7.11 17.02
N LYS A 84 6.84 7.76 16.00
CA LYS A 84 6.37 9.04 15.46
C LYS A 84 5.02 8.91 14.72
N LEU A 85 4.67 7.72 14.23
CA LEU A 85 3.43 7.47 13.49
C LEU A 85 2.30 7.06 14.43
N ARG A 86 1.42 8.02 14.75
CA ARG A 86 0.33 7.82 15.70
C ARG A 86 -1.01 7.45 15.06
N THR A 87 -1.22 7.79 13.79
CA THR A 87 -2.50 7.57 13.11
C THR A 87 -2.45 6.32 12.22
N PRO A 88 -3.57 5.57 12.09
CA PRO A 88 -3.64 4.44 11.15
C PRO A 88 -3.31 4.85 9.72
N VAL A 89 -3.83 6.00 9.24
CA VAL A 89 -3.50 6.52 7.91
C VAL A 89 -2.00 6.78 7.75
N GLY A 90 -1.35 7.41 8.73
CA GLY A 90 0.09 7.66 8.69
C GLY A 90 0.91 6.36 8.62
N LYS A 91 0.50 5.34 9.36
CA LYS A 91 1.09 3.99 9.29
C LYS A 91 0.84 3.34 7.92
N GLY A 92 -0.37 3.44 7.39
CA GLY A 92 -0.71 2.96 6.06
C GLY A 92 0.17 3.56 4.96
N ARG A 93 0.37 4.88 4.98
CA ARG A 93 1.27 5.58 4.03
C ARG A 93 2.72 5.09 4.14
N ALA A 94 3.21 4.94 5.36
CA ALA A 94 4.56 4.41 5.60
C ALA A 94 4.68 2.96 5.09
N PHE A 95 3.65 2.14 5.27
CA PHE A 95 3.64 0.77 4.81
C PHE A 95 3.62 0.63 3.29
N ILE A 96 2.84 1.45 2.58
CA ILE A 96 2.86 1.50 1.10
C ILE A 96 4.29 1.80 0.62
N ARG A 97 4.94 2.81 1.23
CA ARG A 97 6.31 3.20 0.89
C ARG A 97 7.33 2.10 1.20
N TYR A 98 7.19 1.43 2.34
CA TYR A 98 7.99 0.24 2.67
C TYR A 98 7.86 -0.82 1.58
N CYS A 99 6.62 -1.17 1.20
CA CYS A 99 6.38 -2.21 0.20
C CYS A 99 6.94 -1.83 -1.18
N LEU A 100 6.96 -0.54 -1.55
CA LEU A 100 7.59 -0.08 -2.79
C LEU A 100 9.12 -0.26 -2.75
N VAL A 101 9.78 0.16 -1.66
CA VAL A 101 11.24 -0.01 -1.48
C VAL A 101 11.64 -1.48 -1.52
N HIS A 102 10.83 -2.35 -0.92
CA HIS A 102 11.08 -3.78 -0.85
C HIS A 102 10.51 -4.58 -2.03
N ARG A 103 9.88 -3.92 -3.02
CA ARG A 103 9.25 -4.55 -4.20
C ARG A 103 8.28 -5.68 -3.84
N GLN A 104 7.43 -5.41 -2.85
CA GLN A 104 6.48 -6.36 -2.29
C GLN A 104 5.04 -5.85 -2.34
N LEU A 105 4.78 -4.67 -2.94
CA LEU A 105 3.45 -4.05 -2.91
C LEU A 105 2.36 -4.93 -3.52
N ALA A 106 2.60 -5.52 -4.69
CA ALA A 106 1.63 -6.36 -5.37
C ALA A 106 1.34 -7.65 -4.59
N GLU A 107 2.38 -8.40 -4.20
CA GLU A 107 2.26 -9.62 -3.39
C GLU A 107 1.55 -9.34 -2.06
N THR A 108 1.96 -8.27 -1.37
CA THR A 108 1.35 -7.87 -0.09
C THR A 108 -0.13 -7.59 -0.23
N LEU A 109 -0.52 -6.81 -1.24
CA LEU A 109 -1.93 -6.50 -1.46
C LEU A 109 -2.71 -7.74 -1.88
N GLN A 110 -2.14 -8.59 -2.74
CA GLN A 110 -2.75 -9.85 -3.17
C GLN A 110 -3.11 -10.73 -1.97
N LEU A 111 -2.20 -10.84 -0.99
CA LEU A 111 -2.45 -11.60 0.25
C LEU A 111 -3.60 -10.99 1.05
N CYS A 112 -3.67 -9.67 1.17
CA CYS A 112 -4.74 -8.98 1.88
C CYS A 112 -6.12 -9.18 1.25
N VAL A 113 -6.20 -9.37 -0.07
CA VAL A 113 -7.47 -9.55 -0.80
C VAL A 113 -7.73 -11.00 -1.22
N LEU A 114 -6.92 -11.94 -0.70
CA LEU A 114 -6.99 -13.35 -1.06
C LEU A 114 -8.28 -14.01 -0.56
N ASP A 115 -8.70 -13.67 0.66
CA ASP A 115 -9.95 -14.11 1.26
C ASP A 115 -11.08 -13.10 0.99
N PRO A 116 -12.06 -13.43 0.14
CA PRO A 116 -13.19 -12.54 -0.14
C PRO A 116 -14.09 -12.31 1.07
N GLN A 117 -14.20 -13.29 2.00
CA GLN A 117 -15.02 -13.14 3.19
C GLN A 117 -14.43 -12.05 4.09
N MET A 118 -13.15 -12.16 4.43
CA MET A 118 -12.44 -11.12 5.19
C MET A 118 -12.50 -9.77 4.46
N THR A 119 -12.23 -9.72 3.15
CA THR A 119 -12.32 -8.48 2.37
C THR A 119 -13.72 -7.84 2.48
N SER A 120 -14.79 -8.64 2.41
CA SER A 120 -16.17 -8.16 2.56
C SER A 120 -16.51 -7.66 3.96
N GLU A 121 -15.78 -8.07 5.00
CA GLU A 121 -15.95 -7.50 6.34
C GLU A 121 -15.45 -6.06 6.42
N TRP A 122 -14.47 -5.69 5.58
CA TRP A 122 -13.83 -4.39 5.54
C TRP A 122 -14.42 -3.43 4.53
N TYR A 123 -14.94 -3.93 3.41
CA TYR A 123 -15.41 -3.10 2.31
C TYR A 123 -16.91 -3.25 2.04
N TYR A 124 -17.56 -2.17 1.63
CA TYR A 124 -18.88 -2.18 1.02
C TYR A 124 -18.77 -2.56 -0.48
N ALA A 125 -19.92 -2.83 -1.10
CA ALA A 125 -20.02 -3.51 -2.41
C ALA A 125 -19.43 -2.74 -3.62
N ARG A 126 -19.17 -1.44 -3.50
CA ARG A 126 -18.54 -0.66 -4.59
C ARG A 126 -17.02 -0.81 -4.60
N SER A 127 -16.41 -1.34 -3.53
CA SER A 127 -14.96 -1.55 -3.49
C SER A 127 -14.50 -2.46 -4.64
N PRO A 128 -13.49 -2.05 -5.43
CA PRO A 128 -12.99 -2.86 -6.54
C PRO A 128 -12.34 -4.17 -6.06
N PHE A 129 -11.95 -4.28 -4.80
CA PHE A 129 -11.39 -5.51 -4.23
C PHE A 129 -12.42 -6.65 -4.12
N LEU A 130 -13.72 -6.33 -4.15
CA LEU A 130 -14.80 -7.32 -4.15
C LEU A 130 -15.19 -7.79 -5.56
N HIS A 131 -14.63 -7.17 -6.61
CA HIS A 131 -14.91 -7.50 -8.01
C HIS A 131 -13.71 -8.20 -8.63
N GLN A 132 -13.86 -9.47 -9.01
CA GLN A 132 -12.74 -10.33 -9.46
C GLN A 132 -11.90 -9.69 -10.58
N GLN A 133 -12.54 -9.13 -11.61
CA GLN A 133 -11.83 -8.52 -12.73
C GLN A 133 -11.09 -7.26 -12.31
N LEU A 134 -11.76 -6.33 -11.62
CA LEU A 134 -11.13 -5.07 -11.16
C LEU A 134 -9.96 -5.35 -10.21
N ARG A 135 -10.12 -6.30 -9.30
CA ARG A 135 -9.05 -6.76 -8.41
C ARG A 135 -7.86 -7.32 -9.20
N ALA A 136 -8.12 -8.15 -10.21
CA ALA A 136 -7.07 -8.71 -11.06
C ALA A 136 -6.33 -7.60 -11.84
N ASP A 137 -7.06 -6.64 -12.42
CA ASP A 137 -6.51 -5.53 -13.18
C ASP A 137 -5.64 -4.62 -12.28
N ILE A 138 -6.10 -4.33 -11.06
CA ILE A 138 -5.32 -3.59 -10.06
C ILE A 138 -4.04 -4.34 -9.73
N LEU A 139 -4.11 -5.63 -9.40
CA LEU A 139 -2.95 -6.43 -9.04
C LEU A 139 -1.95 -6.53 -10.20
N ALA A 140 -2.43 -6.76 -11.42
CA ALA A 140 -1.59 -6.82 -12.62
C ALA A 140 -0.83 -5.50 -12.82
N CYS A 141 -1.51 -4.37 -12.67
CA CYS A 141 -0.90 -3.04 -12.73
C CYS A 141 0.17 -2.85 -11.63
N LEU A 142 -0.08 -3.33 -10.41
CA LEU A 142 0.91 -3.23 -9.33
C LEU A 142 2.12 -4.14 -9.53
N TYR A 143 1.96 -5.34 -10.10
CA TYR A 143 3.08 -6.23 -10.41
C TYR A 143 4.06 -5.62 -11.41
N GLU A 144 3.62 -4.67 -12.23
CA GLU A 144 4.50 -3.94 -13.13
C GLU A 144 5.57 -3.11 -12.39
N LEU A 145 5.33 -2.77 -11.12
CA LEU A 145 6.25 -2.00 -10.28
C LEU A 145 7.40 -2.85 -9.70
N ASP A 146 7.34 -4.19 -9.75
CA ASP A 146 8.40 -5.07 -9.25
C ASP A 146 9.73 -4.88 -10.00
N GLY A 147 9.66 -4.38 -11.24
CA GLY A 147 10.82 -4.01 -12.06
C GLY A 147 11.42 -2.64 -11.72
N VAL A 148 10.82 -1.87 -10.82
CA VAL A 148 11.24 -0.51 -10.47
C VAL A 148 12.03 -0.50 -9.16
N THR A 149 13.09 0.31 -9.10
CA THR A 149 13.85 0.53 -7.87
C THR A 149 13.38 1.81 -7.20
N PHE A 150 13.04 1.74 -5.91
CA PHE A 150 12.64 2.89 -5.11
C PHE A 150 13.67 3.14 -4.00
N HIS A 151 14.17 4.37 -3.90
CA HIS A 151 15.02 4.85 -2.80
C HIS A 151 14.25 5.94 -2.05
N LEU A 152 13.43 5.52 -1.09
CA LEU A 152 12.55 6.40 -0.34
C LEU A 152 13.08 6.59 1.08
N GLY A 153 13.10 7.84 1.55
CA GLY A 153 13.61 8.19 2.87
C GLY A 153 12.90 7.44 4.00
N ALA A 154 13.69 7.06 5.01
CA ALA A 154 13.26 6.40 6.26
C ALA A 154 12.51 5.06 6.10
N MET A 155 12.74 4.34 4.99
CA MET A 155 12.13 3.03 4.74
C MET A 155 13.19 1.91 4.69
N HIS A 156 14.25 2.04 5.49
CA HIS A 156 15.21 0.96 5.74
C HIS A 156 15.20 0.60 7.24
N PRO A 157 15.24 -0.69 7.62
CA PRO A 157 15.29 -1.11 9.02
C PRO A 157 16.43 -0.51 9.84
N SER A 158 17.52 -0.11 9.16
CA SER A 158 18.67 0.57 9.76
C SER A 158 18.78 2.08 9.42
N SER A 159 17.74 2.69 8.84
CA SER A 159 17.70 4.15 8.75
C SER A 159 17.59 4.74 10.16
N PRO A 160 18.48 5.66 10.58
CA PRO A 160 18.25 6.39 11.82
C PRO A 160 16.91 7.13 11.69
N LEU A 161 16.09 7.06 12.74
CA LEU A 161 14.89 7.90 12.84
C LEU A 161 15.35 9.35 12.62
N PRO A 162 14.73 10.11 11.69
CA PRO A 162 15.05 11.53 11.59
C PRO A 162 14.80 12.15 12.96
N LEU A 163 15.75 12.92 13.51
CA LEU A 163 15.63 13.58 14.82
C LEU A 163 14.36 14.44 14.86
#